data_AF-A0A831U6C2-F1
#
_entry.id   AF-A0A831U6C2-F1
#
_cell.length_a   1.000
_cell.length_b   1.000
_cell.length_c   1.000
_cell.angle_alpha   90.00
_cell.angle_beta   90.00
_cell.angle_gamma   90.00
#
_symmetry.space_group_name_H-M   'P 1'
#
loop_
_entity.id
_entity.type
_entity.pdbx_description
1 polymer ?
#
loop_
_entity_poly.entity_id
_entity_poly.type
_entity_poly.pdbx_seq_one_letter_code
_entity_poly.pdbx_strand_id
1 'polypeptide(L)'
;PGVFDAPMGNADVMPTLLDLAGVPVPPSVQGASYVPVLRGEKQRVAEGVLSCGWSKESRRYRHMSLHSDAWRLTWWPELGEGELYDLRSDPYELENVYHLDEYLPEREWLKEKLLHAYAAAGPLEPHVLCNW
;
A
#
# COMPACT_ATOMS: atom_id res chain seq x y z
N PRO A 1 -24.01 -12.26 -7.38
CA PRO A 1 -22.96 -11.20 -7.26
C PRO A 1 -22.43 -11.17 -5.83
N GLY A 2 -21.10 -11.27 -5.65
CA GLY A 2 -20.44 -11.10 -4.35
C GLY A 2 -19.92 -9.66 -4.21
N VAL A 3 -19.98 -9.12 -3.00
CA VAL A 3 -19.30 -7.87 -2.61
C VAL A 3 -18.17 -8.26 -1.67
N PHE A 4 -16.96 -7.73 -1.93
CA PHE A 4 -15.77 -8.02 -1.14
C PHE A 4 -15.10 -6.69 -0.77
N ASP A 5 -14.85 -6.48 0.51
CA ASP A 5 -14.21 -5.27 1.05
C ASP A 5 -12.69 -5.46 1.24
N ALA A 6 -12.11 -6.49 0.63
CA ALA A 6 -10.67 -6.74 0.73
C ALA A 6 -9.90 -5.59 0.05
N PRO A 7 -8.93 -4.95 0.74
CA PRO A 7 -8.08 -3.93 0.13
C PRO A 7 -7.38 -4.53 -1.10
N MET A 8 -7.38 -3.83 -2.23
CA MET A 8 -6.74 -4.28 -3.48
C MET A 8 -6.02 -3.11 -4.15
N GLY A 9 -4.78 -3.32 -4.57
CA GLY A 9 -4.00 -2.38 -5.35
C GLY A 9 -4.09 -2.66 -6.85
N ASN A 10 -3.67 -1.70 -7.67
CA ASN A 10 -3.67 -1.89 -9.13
C ASN A 10 -2.65 -2.94 -9.61
N ALA A 11 -1.61 -3.27 -8.82
CA ALA A 11 -0.67 -4.33 -9.20
C ALA A 11 -1.27 -5.73 -9.07
N ASP A 12 -2.35 -5.90 -8.30
CA ASP A 12 -3.00 -7.19 -8.06
C ASP A 12 -3.87 -7.65 -9.23
N VAL A 13 -4.22 -6.73 -10.12
CA VAL A 13 -5.08 -7.01 -11.27
C VAL A 13 -4.41 -8.03 -12.20
N MET A 14 -3.15 -7.81 -12.56
CA MET A 14 -2.40 -8.69 -13.46
C MET A 14 -2.25 -10.13 -12.92
N PRO A 15 -1.73 -10.38 -11.70
CA PRO A 15 -1.62 -11.73 -11.15
C PRO A 15 -2.99 -12.39 -10.95
N THR A 16 -4.04 -11.64 -10.58
CA THR A 16 -5.40 -12.17 -10.48
C THR A 16 -5.92 -12.65 -11.84
N LEU A 17 -5.71 -11.87 -12.92
CA LEU A 17 -6.11 -12.27 -14.27
C LEU A 17 -5.33 -13.49 -14.77
N LEU A 18 -4.02 -13.57 -14.48
CA LEU A 18 -3.20 -14.73 -14.84
C LEU A 18 -3.68 -16.00 -14.12
N ASP A 19 -3.96 -15.92 -12.83
CA ASP A 19 -4.46 -17.05 -12.03
C ASP A 19 -5.84 -17.51 -12.53
N LEU A 20 -6.76 -16.57 -12.83
CA LEU A 20 -8.04 -16.89 -13.48
C LEU A 20 -7.87 -17.57 -14.84
N ALA A 21 -6.84 -17.21 -15.60
CA ALA A 21 -6.52 -17.80 -16.89
C ALA A 21 -5.74 -19.14 -16.79
N GLY A 22 -5.36 -19.57 -15.59
CA GLY A 22 -4.54 -20.76 -15.38
C GLY A 22 -3.09 -20.59 -15.85
N VAL A 23 -2.61 -19.35 -15.98
CA VAL A 23 -1.24 -19.01 -16.39
C VAL A 23 -0.39 -18.76 -15.13
N PRO A 24 0.80 -19.37 -15.03
CA PRO A 24 1.70 -19.11 -13.90
C PRO A 24 2.07 -17.63 -13.77
N VAL A 25 1.93 -17.06 -12.57
CA VAL A 25 2.36 -15.69 -12.26
C VAL A 25 3.89 -15.63 -12.21
N PRO A 26 4.54 -14.75 -13.00
CA PRO A 26 6.00 -14.60 -12.95
C PRO A 26 6.48 -14.12 -11.58
N PRO A 27 7.65 -14.59 -11.08
CA PRO A 27 8.21 -14.13 -9.79
C PRO A 27 8.54 -12.63 -9.71
N SER A 28 8.60 -11.94 -10.86
CA SER A 28 8.85 -10.49 -10.92
C SER A 28 7.58 -9.65 -10.69
N VAL A 29 6.41 -10.27 -10.62
CA VAL A 29 5.15 -9.58 -10.32
C VAL A 29 5.06 -9.36 -8.81
N GLN A 30 4.89 -8.11 -8.40
CA GLN A 30 4.87 -7.72 -7.00
C GLN A 30 3.49 -7.93 -6.34
N GLY A 31 2.40 -7.73 -7.09
CA GLY A 31 1.03 -7.92 -6.59
C GLY A 31 0.65 -9.38 -6.37
N ALA A 32 -0.49 -9.60 -5.73
CA ALA A 32 -1.00 -10.92 -5.38
C ALA A 32 -2.32 -11.27 -6.09
N SER A 33 -2.59 -12.56 -6.26
CA SER A 33 -3.87 -13.02 -6.83
C SER A 33 -5.00 -12.95 -5.79
N TYR A 34 -6.12 -12.35 -6.19
CA TYR A 34 -7.35 -12.26 -5.40
C TYR A 34 -8.36 -13.36 -5.70
N VAL A 35 -8.01 -14.35 -6.54
CA VAL A 35 -8.88 -15.51 -6.80
C VAL A 35 -9.39 -16.19 -5.52
N PRO A 36 -8.58 -16.40 -4.46
CA PRO A 36 -9.06 -16.97 -3.21
C PRO A 36 -10.15 -16.10 -2.55
N VAL A 37 -10.06 -14.77 -2.66
CA VAL A 37 -11.09 -13.86 -2.16
C VAL A 37 -12.36 -13.97 -3.00
N LEU A 38 -12.21 -13.94 -4.33
CA LEU A 38 -13.33 -14.04 -5.27
C LEU A 38 -14.09 -15.37 -5.16
N ARG A 39 -13.41 -16.45 -4.73
CA ARG A 39 -14.00 -17.77 -4.46
C ARG A 39 -14.56 -17.92 -3.05
N GLY A 40 -14.38 -16.93 -2.17
CA GLY A 40 -14.80 -16.98 -0.78
C GLY A 40 -13.93 -17.89 0.11
N GLU A 41 -12.74 -18.29 -0.37
CA GLU A 41 -11.78 -19.11 0.37
C GLU A 41 -10.99 -18.27 1.39
N LYS A 42 -10.82 -16.97 1.12
CA LYS A 42 -10.17 -16.00 2.02
C LYS A 42 -10.99 -14.72 2.13
N GLN A 43 -10.91 -14.05 3.27
CA GLN A 43 -11.52 -12.73 3.45
C GLN A 43 -10.64 -11.59 2.89
N ARG A 44 -9.32 -11.75 2.94
CA ARG A 44 -8.34 -10.78 2.40
C ARG A 44 -7.05 -11.47 1.99
N VAL A 45 -6.29 -10.79 1.12
CA VAL A 45 -4.94 -11.22 0.69
C VAL A 45 -3.86 -10.40 1.41
N ALA A 46 -4.08 -9.09 1.56
CA ALA A 46 -3.19 -8.17 2.27
C ALA A 46 -3.95 -7.41 3.38
N GLU A 47 -3.21 -6.87 4.36
CA GLU A 47 -3.77 -6.01 5.42
C GLU A 47 -4.08 -4.57 4.95
N GLY A 48 -3.49 -4.15 3.83
CA GLY A 48 -3.64 -2.82 3.26
C GLY A 48 -2.93 -2.72 1.91
N VAL A 49 -3.18 -1.63 1.21
CA VAL A 49 -2.56 -1.31 -0.07
C VAL A 49 -1.36 -0.42 0.16
N LEU A 50 -0.24 -0.82 -0.41
CA LEU A 50 1.00 -0.04 -0.41
C LEU A 50 1.22 0.57 -1.77
N SER A 51 1.64 1.82 -1.81
CA SER A 51 2.07 2.46 -3.05
C SER A 51 3.34 3.27 -2.81
N CYS A 52 4.12 3.42 -3.86
CA CYS A 52 5.29 4.26 -3.84
C CYS A 52 5.46 4.94 -5.19
N GLY A 53 6.11 6.08 -5.17
CA GLY A 53 6.39 6.80 -6.40
C GLY A 53 7.31 7.98 -6.16
N TRP A 54 7.50 8.73 -7.23
CA TRP A 54 8.31 9.94 -7.22
C TRP A 54 7.41 11.15 -7.37
N SER A 55 7.78 12.26 -6.73
CA SER A 55 7.14 13.55 -6.98
C SER A 55 7.15 13.85 -8.47
N LYS A 56 5.98 14.20 -9.01
CA LYS A 56 5.80 14.54 -10.43
C LYS A 56 6.61 15.76 -10.84
N GLU A 57 6.82 16.71 -9.93
CA GLU A 57 7.49 17.98 -10.24
C GLU A 57 9.01 17.89 -10.21
N SER A 58 9.57 17.17 -9.23
CA SER A 58 11.02 17.19 -9.04
C SER A 58 11.69 15.87 -9.38
N ARG A 59 10.97 14.73 -9.35
CA ARG A 59 11.55 13.37 -9.26
C ARG A 59 12.64 13.23 -8.16
N ARG A 60 12.75 14.22 -7.26
CA ARG A 60 13.78 14.27 -6.20
C ARG A 60 13.28 13.63 -4.91
N TYR A 61 11.98 13.70 -4.68
CA TYR A 61 11.35 13.22 -3.46
C TYR A 61 10.54 11.99 -3.76
N ARG A 62 10.82 10.91 -3.05
CA ARG A 62 10.02 9.70 -3.09
C ARG A 62 8.90 9.85 -2.08
N HIS A 63 7.71 9.39 -2.46
CA HIS A 63 6.63 9.16 -1.50
C HIS A 63 6.41 7.67 -1.35
N MET A 64 6.13 7.26 -0.13
CA MET A 64 5.68 5.91 0.20
C MET A 64 4.37 6.05 0.99
N SER A 65 3.36 5.33 0.55
CA SER A 65 2.03 5.42 1.13
C SER A 65 1.49 4.05 1.53
N LEU A 66 0.78 4.01 2.64
CA LEU A 66 0.01 2.88 3.12
C LEU A 66 -1.45 3.32 3.25
N HIS A 67 -2.36 2.47 2.80
CA HIS A 67 -3.78 2.59 3.05
C HIS A 67 -4.28 1.27 3.63
N SER A 68 -4.84 1.30 4.82
CA SER A 68 -5.39 0.14 5.53
C SER A 68 -6.75 0.50 6.10
N ASP A 69 -7.43 -0.45 6.75
CA ASP A 69 -8.74 -0.19 7.35
C ASP A 69 -8.70 0.88 8.48
N ALA A 70 -7.56 1.04 9.15
CA ALA A 70 -7.43 1.92 10.31
C ALA A 70 -6.58 3.18 10.05
N TRP A 71 -5.70 3.14 9.06
CA TRP A 71 -4.68 4.17 8.88
C TRP A 71 -4.43 4.49 7.41
N ARG A 72 -4.24 5.78 7.15
CA ARG A 72 -3.65 6.31 5.92
C ARG A 72 -2.35 7.02 6.27
N LEU A 73 -1.24 6.57 5.70
CA LEU A 73 0.06 7.22 5.83
C LEU A 73 0.60 7.54 4.44
N THR A 74 1.09 8.76 4.21
CA THR A 74 1.98 9.12 3.12
C THR A 74 3.23 9.75 3.72
N TRP A 75 4.40 9.26 3.35
CA TRP A 75 5.67 9.70 3.92
C TRP A 75 6.67 10.08 2.83
N TRP A 76 7.31 11.24 2.99
CA TRP A 76 8.41 11.74 2.16
C TRP A 76 9.72 11.69 2.97
N PRO A 77 10.49 10.59 2.89
CA PRO A 77 11.68 10.40 3.72
C PRO A 77 12.71 11.51 3.57
N GLU A 78 12.91 12.00 2.34
CA GLU A 78 13.92 13.02 2.03
C GLU A 78 13.57 14.41 2.56
N LEU A 79 12.30 14.65 2.87
CA LEU A 79 11.82 15.90 3.47
C LEU A 79 11.64 15.80 4.98
N GLY A 80 11.55 14.57 5.52
CA GLY A 80 11.15 14.36 6.92
C GLY A 80 9.66 14.67 7.16
N GLU A 81 8.87 14.79 6.09
CA GLU A 81 7.48 15.24 6.12
C GLU A 81 6.52 14.09 5.80
N GLY A 82 5.25 14.25 6.18
CA GLY A 82 4.23 13.25 5.88
C GLY A 82 2.80 13.68 6.21
N GLU A 83 1.89 12.80 5.83
CA GLU A 83 0.46 12.86 6.12
C GLU A 83 0.07 11.58 6.83
N LEU A 84 -0.60 11.69 7.98
CA LEU A 84 -1.11 10.56 8.75
C LEU A 84 -2.56 10.86 9.12
N TYR A 85 -3.44 9.90 8.86
CA TYR A 85 -4.86 9.98 9.22
C TYR A 85 -5.28 8.69 9.93
N ASP A 86 -6.00 8.84 11.04
CA ASP A 86 -6.70 7.74 11.70
C ASP A 86 -8.08 7.59 11.07
N LEU A 87 -8.24 6.57 10.21
CA LEU A 87 -9.47 6.36 9.45
C LEU A 87 -10.64 5.89 10.31
N ARG A 88 -10.39 5.50 11.57
CA ARG A 88 -11.45 5.09 12.51
C ARG A 88 -12.18 6.30 13.08
N SER A 89 -11.47 7.40 13.30
CA SER A 89 -12.03 8.67 13.79
C SER A 89 -12.28 9.68 12.67
N ASP A 90 -11.47 9.65 11.61
CA ASP A 90 -11.53 10.54 10.46
C ASP A 90 -11.54 9.74 9.13
N PRO A 91 -12.67 9.09 8.80
CA PRO A 91 -12.80 8.29 7.58
C PRO A 91 -12.74 9.13 6.28
N TYR A 92 -12.72 10.47 6.40
CA TYR A 92 -12.70 11.39 5.26
C TYR A 92 -11.35 12.10 5.08
N GLU A 93 -10.33 11.74 5.86
CA GLU A 93 -8.95 12.26 5.74
C GLU A 93 -8.89 13.80 5.79
N LEU A 94 -9.65 14.42 6.69
CA LEU A 94 -9.75 15.87 6.83
C LEU A 94 -8.68 16.45 7.76
N GLU A 95 -8.22 15.69 8.75
CA GLU A 95 -7.26 16.15 9.76
C GLU A 95 -5.95 15.37 9.70
N ASN A 96 -4.89 16.01 9.20
CA ASN A 96 -3.56 15.43 9.19
C ASN A 96 -2.93 15.48 10.60
N VAL A 97 -2.80 14.33 11.25
CA VAL A 97 -2.23 14.18 12.59
C VAL A 97 -0.72 13.89 12.61
N TYR A 98 -0.04 13.95 11.46
CA TYR A 98 1.37 13.53 11.33
C TYR A 98 2.33 14.22 12.30
N HIS A 99 2.10 15.49 12.63
CA HIS A 99 2.97 16.29 13.50
C HIS A 99 2.56 16.29 14.98
N LEU A 100 1.49 15.56 15.33
CA LEU A 100 1.03 15.47 16.71
C LEU A 100 1.83 14.39 17.45
N ASP A 101 2.46 14.78 18.57
CA ASP A 101 3.30 13.87 19.37
C ASP A 101 2.52 12.65 19.90
N GLU A 102 1.22 12.78 20.12
CA GLU A 102 0.33 11.69 20.56
C GLU A 102 0.32 10.51 19.57
N TYR A 103 0.49 10.77 18.27
CA TYR A 103 0.49 9.77 17.21
C TYR A 103 1.90 9.30 16.83
N LEU A 104 2.93 9.70 17.59
CA LEU A 104 4.30 9.30 17.33
C LEU A 104 4.48 7.76 17.31
N PRO A 105 3.93 6.97 18.25
CA PRO A 105 4.08 5.52 18.23
C PRO A 105 3.52 4.88 16.96
N GLU A 106 2.31 5.27 16.56
CA GLU A 106 1.63 4.80 15.35
C GLU A 106 2.38 5.20 14.10
N ARG A 107 2.85 6.46 14.05
CA ARG A 107 3.63 6.99 12.93
C ARG A 107 4.90 6.17 12.69
N GLU A 108 5.67 5.90 13.74
CA GLU A 108 6.92 5.13 13.60
C GLU A 108 6.65 3.66 13.28
N TRP A 109 5.65 3.04 13.91
CA TRP A 109 5.24 1.67 13.58
C TRP A 109 4.81 1.50 12.12
N LEU A 110 4.00 2.44 11.59
CA LEU A 110 3.57 2.42 10.20
C LEU A 110 4.74 2.68 9.23
N LYS A 111 5.70 3.56 9.58
CA LYS A 111 6.92 3.76 8.80
C LYS A 111 7.77 2.49 8.76
N GLU A 112 7.91 1.78 9.87
CA GLU A 112 8.62 0.49 9.90
C GLU A 112 7.94 -0.54 8.99
N LYS A 113 6.62 -0.66 9.06
CA LYS A 113 5.84 -1.51 8.13
C LYS A 113 6.08 -1.14 6.68
N LEU A 114 6.03 0.16 6.36
CA LEU A 114 6.30 0.68 5.01
C LEU A 114 7.70 0.32 4.53
N LEU A 115 8.72 0.51 5.36
CA LEU A 115 10.11 0.22 5.00
C LEU A 115 10.36 -1.27 4.82
N HIS A 116 9.80 -2.11 5.70
CA HIS A 116 9.91 -3.55 5.59
C HIS A 116 9.30 -4.06 4.27
N ALA A 117 8.10 -3.57 3.95
CA ALA A 117 7.46 -3.87 2.68
C ALA A 117 8.26 -3.29 1.51
N TYR A 118 8.73 -2.04 1.57
CA TYR A 118 9.55 -1.47 0.51
C TYR A 118 10.81 -2.32 0.23
N ALA A 119 11.51 -2.78 1.27
CA ALA A 119 12.72 -3.59 1.15
C ALA A 119 12.44 -4.96 0.50
N ALA A 120 11.34 -5.60 0.86
CA ALA A 120 10.99 -6.92 0.33
C ALA A 120 10.52 -6.87 -1.15
N ALA A 121 10.14 -5.70 -1.66
CA ALA A 121 9.73 -5.52 -3.05
C ALA A 121 10.91 -5.44 -4.04
N GLY A 122 12.15 -5.40 -3.53
CA GLY A 122 13.37 -5.24 -4.32
C GLY A 122 13.64 -3.78 -4.72
N PRO A 123 14.85 -3.45 -5.20
CA PRO A 123 15.17 -2.11 -5.66
C PRO A 123 14.25 -1.73 -6.81
N LEU A 124 13.48 -0.67 -6.62
CA LEU A 124 12.74 -0.04 -7.70
C LEU A 124 13.75 0.54 -8.66
N GLU A 125 13.92 -0.11 -9.81
CA GLU A 125 14.31 0.64 -10.99
C GLU A 125 13.37 1.86 -11.10
N PRO A 126 13.86 3.05 -11.47
CA PRO A 126 13.11 4.32 -11.43
C PRO A 126 11.81 4.39 -12.26
N HIS A 127 11.36 3.26 -12.77
CA HIS A 127 10.20 3.04 -13.64
C HIS A 127 9.17 2.05 -13.07
N VAL A 128 9.37 1.45 -11.90
CA VAL A 128 8.45 0.45 -11.32
C VAL A 128 7.58 1.09 -10.23
N LEU A 129 6.26 1.03 -10.43
CA LEU A 129 5.25 1.43 -9.45
C LEU A 129 5.17 0.33 -8.37
N CYS A 130 5.42 0.63 -7.09
CA CYS A 130 5.13 -0.33 -6.04
C CYS A 130 3.62 -0.56 -5.97
N ASN A 131 3.17 -1.82 -5.95
CA ASN A 131 2.14 -2.20 -4.99
C ASN A 131 2.41 -3.61 -4.43
N TRP A 132 2.02 -3.77 -3.18
CA TRP A 132 1.95 -5.02 -2.40
C TRP A 132 0.52 -5.53 -2.37
#